data_AF-A0A2N2ITM3-F1
#
_entry.id   AF-A0A2N2ITM3-F1
#
_cell.length_a   1.000
_cell.length_b   1.000
_cell.length_c   1.000
_cell.angle_alpha   90.00
_cell.angle_beta   90.00
_cell.angle_gamma   90.00
#
_symmetry.space_group_name_H-M   'P 1'
#
loop_
_entity.id
_entity.type
_entity.pdbx_description
1 polymer ?
#
loop_
_entity_poly.entity_id
_entity_poly.type
_entity_poly.pdbx_seq_one_letter_code
_entity_poly.pdbx_strand_id
1 'polypeptide(L)'
;IDPNAVGSGPASLEDALEPPPPEQKIETFSAVVAKRLDGVASASTTGGTVSAPAGQVIDLLLDTDLTTDGKPDALAWLRSADGNTGELVQFVATREGGPFAVTSLVRLPADLAIRSGCQPSTDLRQIGPRTAAITFRRTCMEGTRSVTTEWVAAVVPVRSPAMRFQLLVVDQPPDEQLETVLDALDRDGDQFDDLLVALRWKGSRKTFEEPPSENVAVTLRYFDRPAGLSRDPHEPASSFTTLAQRLERMAKGGGRDGVAPLARAARQLHHALCAEGSSPRLTVLGDGVQCGSRDAMLRVTTAEMDAALGAKDVLAAVGAFDRLQGQGAGTKEIDASRKRMEKSASFLEVQSYHLPFGPAVNAQGSSWSPLAFHQDGSLLIRTDASVMRFDAKLRIALPAHETGPIAPWATRVEAPGASASFEGLEVPMGGGLVRARLIRGGEALEATLPLDTTTPIVTGRPVAWTSTGLSLLTGLGPVWVATDGTKAKRQAPEPSPWVMGSPRSPDGKVLVHTSSLGVVVLGPEGKASVWKTGAMTSGYEKLLGCAVSNGAAAVACIDGTMTRVFVNGS
;
A
#
# COMPACT_ATOMS: atom_id res chain seq x y z
N ILE A 1 15.61 40.76 52.07
CA ILE A 1 16.10 39.37 51.92
C ILE A 1 15.28 38.55 52.87
N ASP A 2 14.31 37.84 52.31
CA ASP A 2 13.48 36.89 53.06
C ASP A 2 13.51 35.57 52.26
N PRO A 3 14.20 34.52 52.74
CA PRO A 3 14.35 33.26 52.05
C PRO A 3 13.43 32.23 52.70
N ASN A 4 12.14 32.25 52.37
CA ASN A 4 11.24 31.09 52.38
C ASN A 4 9.79 31.52 52.11
N ALA A 5 9.40 31.50 50.84
CA ALA A 5 8.01 31.32 50.44
C ALA A 5 7.97 30.34 49.27
N VAL A 6 8.08 29.05 49.61
CA VAL A 6 7.79 27.94 48.71
C VAL A 6 6.27 27.79 48.64
N GLY A 7 5.71 28.11 47.49
CA GLY A 7 4.33 27.76 47.10
C GLY A 7 4.37 26.92 45.83
N SER A 8 4.42 25.60 46.01
CA SER A 8 4.34 24.61 44.94
C SER A 8 2.87 24.40 44.55
N GLY A 9 2.49 24.85 43.35
CA GLY A 9 1.28 24.42 42.66
C GLY A 9 1.68 23.65 41.39
N PRO A 10 1.04 22.51 41.07
CA PRO A 10 1.35 21.77 39.85
C PRO A 10 0.92 22.60 38.64
N ALA A 11 1.87 22.94 37.78
CA ALA A 11 1.56 23.41 36.44
C ALA A 11 0.90 22.22 35.71
N SER A 12 -0.42 22.29 35.58
CA SER A 12 -1.23 21.41 34.75
C SER A 12 -0.63 21.35 33.34
N LEU A 13 -0.27 20.14 32.92
CA LEU A 13 0.22 19.76 31.58
C LEU A 13 -0.92 19.76 30.54
N GLU A 14 -1.77 20.77 30.57
CA GLU A 14 -2.83 21.00 29.59
C GLU A 14 -2.56 22.35 28.91
N ASP A 15 -1.63 22.35 27.96
CA ASP A 15 -1.47 23.32 26.86
C ASP A 15 -0.17 22.92 26.12
N ALA A 16 -0.07 22.78 24.81
CA ALA A 16 -0.97 23.11 23.72
C ALA A 16 -0.74 22.09 22.59
N LEU A 17 -1.74 21.26 22.30
CA LEU A 17 -1.86 20.69 20.96
C LEU A 17 -2.38 21.84 20.09
N GLU A 18 -1.46 22.51 19.40
CA GLU A 18 -1.81 23.42 18.31
C GLU A 18 -2.77 22.66 17.38
N PRO A 19 -3.99 23.17 17.12
CA PRO A 19 -4.93 22.48 16.24
C PRO A 19 -4.24 22.25 14.89
N PRO A 20 -4.52 21.13 14.21
CA PRO A 20 -4.01 20.93 12.87
C PRO A 20 -4.34 22.17 12.02
N PRO A 21 -3.45 22.60 11.10
CA PRO A 21 -3.75 23.70 10.20
C PRO A 21 -5.10 23.39 9.57
N PRO A 22 -6.00 24.37 9.50
CA PRO A 22 -7.34 24.14 9.00
C PRO A 22 -7.20 23.45 7.64
N GLU A 23 -7.85 22.30 7.48
CA GLU A 23 -8.14 21.78 6.15
C GLU A 23 -8.69 22.97 5.38
N GLN A 24 -8.01 23.40 4.32
CA GLN A 24 -8.56 24.42 3.43
C GLN A 24 -9.91 23.86 3.00
N LYS A 25 -10.99 24.46 3.51
CA LYS A 25 -12.34 24.12 3.07
C LYS A 25 -12.41 24.53 1.61
N ILE A 26 -12.15 23.57 0.74
CA ILE A 26 -12.37 23.73 -0.69
C ILE A 26 -13.87 23.89 -0.83
N GLU A 27 -14.30 25.04 -1.33
CA GLU A 27 -15.70 25.25 -1.68
C GLU A 27 -16.10 24.19 -2.71
N THR A 28 -17.26 23.59 -2.50
CA THR A 28 -17.78 22.49 -3.32
C THR A 28 -19.18 22.83 -3.81
N PHE A 29 -19.46 22.43 -5.04
CA PHE A 29 -20.77 22.52 -5.63
C PHE A 29 -21.73 21.54 -4.96
N SER A 30 -22.97 21.97 -4.75
CA SER A 30 -24.04 21.10 -4.26
C SER A 30 -24.55 20.20 -5.37
N ALA A 31 -23.95 19.01 -5.50
CA ALA A 31 -24.23 18.11 -6.61
C ALA A 31 -25.72 17.72 -6.71
N VAL A 32 -26.25 17.76 -7.93
CA VAL A 32 -27.60 17.26 -8.25
C VAL A 32 -27.46 15.84 -8.82
N VAL A 33 -28.07 14.86 -8.15
CA VAL A 33 -27.97 13.44 -8.55
C VAL A 33 -29.09 13.11 -9.53
N ALA A 34 -28.75 12.43 -10.63
CA ALA A 34 -29.72 11.97 -11.61
C ALA A 34 -30.73 10.98 -11.00
N LYS A 35 -31.97 11.03 -11.47
CA LYS A 35 -32.99 10.05 -11.14
C LYS A 35 -32.68 8.72 -11.82
N ARG A 36 -32.70 7.63 -11.04
CA ARG A 36 -32.62 6.27 -11.57
C ARG A 36 -33.97 5.80 -12.10
N LEU A 37 -33.97 5.26 -13.31
CA LEU A 37 -35.17 4.82 -14.03
C LEU A 37 -35.12 3.34 -14.43
N ASP A 38 -33.97 2.68 -14.30
CA ASP A 38 -33.79 1.23 -14.47
C ASP A 38 -34.29 0.69 -15.82
N GLY A 39 -34.12 1.48 -16.90
CA GLY A 39 -34.31 1.02 -18.27
C GLY A 39 -35.72 1.24 -18.84
N VAL A 40 -36.23 2.48 -18.81
CA VAL A 40 -37.51 2.85 -19.44
C VAL A 40 -37.34 3.35 -20.87
N ALA A 41 -38.36 3.19 -21.72
CA ALA A 41 -38.34 3.71 -23.09
C ALA A 41 -38.54 5.24 -23.17
N SER A 42 -39.24 5.83 -22.20
CA SER A 42 -39.54 7.26 -22.14
C SER A 42 -39.68 7.74 -20.71
N ALA A 43 -39.39 9.01 -20.47
CA ALA A 43 -39.48 9.64 -19.16
C ALA A 43 -39.94 11.10 -19.25
N SER A 44 -40.67 11.57 -18.24
CA SER A 44 -41.06 12.98 -18.14
C SER A 44 -39.95 13.80 -17.47
N THR A 45 -39.71 14.99 -18.02
CA THR A 45 -38.87 16.07 -17.52
C THR A 45 -39.72 17.33 -17.35
N THR A 46 -39.15 18.36 -16.74
CA THR A 46 -39.78 19.68 -16.63
C THR A 46 -40.04 20.29 -18.00
N GLY A 47 -39.19 20.00 -19.00
CA GLY A 47 -39.32 20.47 -20.38
C GLY A 47 -40.24 19.65 -21.28
N GLY A 48 -40.69 18.45 -20.87
CA GLY A 48 -41.56 17.59 -21.67
C GLY A 48 -41.28 16.10 -21.50
N THR A 49 -41.65 15.27 -22.47
CA THR A 49 -41.33 13.82 -22.43
C THR A 49 -40.17 13.51 -23.37
N VAL A 50 -39.10 12.92 -22.83
CA VAL A 50 -37.97 12.41 -23.59
C VAL A 50 -38.16 10.92 -23.89
N SER A 51 -37.73 10.47 -25.06
CA SER A 51 -37.84 9.06 -25.48
C SER A 51 -36.50 8.54 -25.97
N ALA A 52 -36.10 7.36 -25.50
CA ALA A 52 -34.91 6.70 -25.98
C ALA A 52 -35.07 6.31 -27.47
N PRO A 53 -33.99 6.40 -28.27
CA PRO A 53 -33.96 5.82 -29.61
C PRO A 53 -34.28 4.31 -29.61
N ALA A 54 -34.73 3.79 -30.75
CA ALA A 54 -35.05 2.37 -30.89
C ALA A 54 -33.83 1.49 -30.55
N GLY A 55 -34.02 0.46 -29.73
CA GLY A 55 -32.95 -0.44 -29.28
C GLY A 55 -32.16 0.05 -28.06
N GLN A 56 -32.55 1.18 -27.46
CA GLN A 56 -31.96 1.72 -26.24
C GLN A 56 -33.02 1.95 -25.16
N VAL A 57 -32.57 2.10 -23.92
CA VAL A 57 -33.39 2.43 -22.76
C VAL A 57 -32.74 3.53 -21.91
N ILE A 58 -33.55 4.32 -21.21
CA ILE A 58 -33.11 5.35 -20.28
C ILE A 58 -32.86 4.73 -18.91
N ASP A 59 -31.63 4.78 -18.43
CA ASP A 59 -31.21 4.21 -17.15
C ASP A 59 -31.12 5.29 -16.04
N LEU A 60 -30.53 6.44 -16.39
CA LEU A 60 -30.42 7.62 -15.53
C LEU A 60 -30.90 8.86 -16.28
N LEU A 61 -31.57 9.77 -15.59
CA LEU A 61 -32.06 11.04 -16.14
C LEU A 61 -31.74 12.20 -15.18
N LEU A 62 -31.05 13.21 -15.69
CA LEU A 62 -30.73 14.46 -15.01
C LEU A 62 -31.48 15.60 -15.71
N ASP A 63 -32.33 16.30 -14.96
CA ASP A 63 -33.15 17.42 -15.42
C ASP A 63 -32.70 18.68 -14.68
N THR A 64 -31.81 19.47 -15.30
CA THR A 64 -31.15 20.63 -14.68
C THR A 64 -30.68 21.63 -15.74
N ASP A 65 -30.55 22.91 -15.39
CA ASP A 65 -30.07 23.95 -16.30
C ASP A 65 -28.53 23.95 -16.35
N LEU A 66 -27.94 23.25 -17.34
CA LEU A 66 -26.49 23.24 -17.58
C LEU A 66 -26.05 24.32 -18.56
N THR A 67 -26.98 24.98 -19.24
CA THR A 67 -26.69 26.12 -20.12
C THR A 67 -26.71 27.46 -19.38
N THR A 68 -27.20 27.48 -18.15
CA THR A 68 -27.42 28.67 -17.32
C THR A 68 -28.37 29.69 -17.97
N ASP A 69 -29.32 29.21 -18.78
CA ASP A 69 -30.29 30.04 -19.50
C ASP A 69 -31.67 30.15 -18.79
N GLY A 70 -31.79 29.51 -17.63
CA GLY A 70 -33.00 29.43 -16.82
C GLY A 70 -33.97 28.34 -17.25
N LYS A 71 -33.64 27.52 -18.26
CA LYS A 71 -34.44 26.39 -18.72
C LYS A 71 -33.74 25.07 -18.42
N PRO A 72 -34.49 24.03 -18.02
CA PRO A 72 -33.89 22.75 -17.71
C PRO A 72 -33.43 22.03 -19.00
N ASP A 73 -32.18 21.57 -18.98
CA ASP A 73 -31.63 20.59 -19.91
C ASP A 73 -31.93 19.18 -19.41
N ALA A 74 -32.21 18.27 -20.34
CA ALA A 74 -32.40 16.86 -20.04
C ALA A 74 -31.19 16.05 -20.52
N LEU A 75 -30.37 15.55 -19.59
CA LEU A 75 -29.29 14.62 -19.87
C LEU A 75 -29.67 13.22 -19.43
N ALA A 76 -29.32 12.22 -20.24
CA ALA A 76 -29.63 10.83 -19.92
C ALA A 76 -28.47 9.89 -20.21
N TRP A 77 -28.27 8.93 -19.32
CA TRP A 77 -27.49 7.73 -19.62
C TRP A 77 -28.40 6.74 -20.33
N LEU A 78 -28.14 6.52 -21.62
CA LEU A 78 -28.81 5.53 -22.43
C LEU A 78 -27.99 4.24 -22.41
N ARG A 79 -28.67 3.11 -22.29
CA ARG A 79 -28.07 1.78 -22.38
C ARG A 79 -28.67 1.02 -23.55
N SER A 80 -27.87 0.25 -24.27
CA SER A 80 -28.40 -0.66 -25.30
C SER A 80 -29.32 -1.72 -24.67
N ALA A 81 -30.30 -2.20 -25.42
CA ALA A 81 -31.27 -3.19 -24.92
C ALA A 81 -30.60 -4.51 -24.47
N ASP A 82 -29.50 -4.91 -25.12
CA ASP A 82 -28.67 -6.05 -24.71
C ASP A 82 -27.82 -5.77 -23.44
N GLY A 83 -27.79 -4.52 -23.00
CA GLY A 83 -27.07 -4.06 -21.83
C GLY A 83 -25.57 -3.92 -21.99
N ASN A 84 -25.00 -4.12 -23.18
CA ASN A 84 -23.56 -4.20 -23.35
C ASN A 84 -22.86 -2.85 -23.55
N THR A 85 -23.59 -1.85 -24.06
CA THR A 85 -23.05 -0.52 -24.36
C THR A 85 -23.91 0.56 -23.74
N GLY A 86 -23.34 1.77 -23.61
CA GLY A 86 -24.08 2.93 -23.15
C GLY A 86 -23.49 4.24 -23.63
N GLU A 87 -24.31 5.29 -23.62
CA GLU A 87 -23.91 6.63 -24.01
C GLU A 87 -24.66 7.68 -23.21
N LEU A 88 -23.96 8.77 -22.90
CA LEU A 88 -24.54 9.96 -22.29
C LEU A 88 -25.01 10.88 -23.42
N VAL A 89 -26.28 11.24 -23.40
CA VAL A 89 -26.90 12.11 -24.40
C VAL A 89 -27.52 13.35 -23.76
N GLN A 90 -27.67 14.41 -24.55
CA GLN A 90 -28.52 15.55 -24.25
C GLN A 90 -29.76 15.49 -25.12
N PHE A 91 -30.93 15.68 -24.51
CA PHE A 91 -32.18 15.94 -25.19
C PHE A 91 -32.38 17.45 -25.30
N VAL A 92 -32.34 17.98 -26.52
CA VAL A 92 -32.52 19.40 -26.79
C VAL A 92 -33.89 19.62 -27.43
N ALA A 93 -34.69 20.51 -26.86
CA ALA A 93 -35.96 20.89 -27.47
C ALA A 93 -35.70 21.61 -28.80
N THR A 94 -36.22 21.07 -29.91
CA THR A 94 -36.06 21.70 -31.23
C THR A 94 -36.91 22.96 -31.40
N ARG A 95 -37.99 23.06 -30.61
CA ARG A 95 -38.90 24.20 -30.44
C ARG A 95 -39.76 23.96 -29.19
N GLU A 96 -40.36 25.01 -28.63
CA GLU A 96 -41.28 24.89 -27.50
C GLU A 96 -42.43 23.91 -27.82
N GLY A 97 -42.62 22.89 -26.98
CA GLY A 97 -43.60 21.81 -27.19
C GLY A 97 -43.30 20.84 -28.36
N GLY A 98 -42.16 20.96 -29.02
CA GLY A 98 -41.72 20.08 -30.11
C GLY A 98 -41.01 18.81 -29.63
N PRO A 99 -40.72 17.87 -30.55
CA PRO A 99 -39.91 16.69 -30.21
C PRO A 99 -38.49 17.09 -29.83
N PHE A 100 -37.92 16.37 -28.87
CA PHE A 100 -36.52 16.52 -28.49
C PHE A 100 -35.61 15.90 -29.56
N ALA A 101 -34.57 16.63 -29.97
CA ALA A 101 -33.43 16.06 -30.67
C ALA A 101 -32.48 15.42 -29.66
N VAL A 102 -31.85 14.31 -30.04
CA VAL A 102 -30.89 13.59 -29.20
C VAL A 102 -29.49 13.85 -29.73
N THR A 103 -28.62 14.41 -28.89
CA THR A 103 -27.21 14.64 -29.20
C THR A 103 -26.33 13.78 -28.30
N SER A 104 -25.51 12.91 -28.88
CA SER A 104 -24.52 12.13 -28.13
C SER A 104 -23.42 13.05 -27.59
N LEU A 105 -23.20 13.04 -26.27
CA LEU A 105 -22.14 13.80 -25.61
C LEU A 105 -20.88 12.97 -25.45
N VAL A 106 -21.02 11.72 -24.96
CA VAL A 106 -19.91 10.79 -24.77
C VAL A 106 -20.41 9.34 -24.73
N ARG A 107 -19.62 8.41 -25.24
CA ARG A 107 -19.92 6.96 -25.25
C ARG A 107 -19.06 6.19 -24.27
N LEU A 108 -19.59 5.09 -23.75
CA LEU A 108 -18.81 4.12 -22.99
C LEU A 108 -17.63 3.63 -23.87
N PRO A 109 -16.39 3.65 -23.37
CA PRO A 109 -15.26 3.06 -24.08
C PRO A 109 -15.52 1.59 -24.44
N ALA A 110 -15.11 1.17 -25.64
CA ALA A 110 -15.43 -0.16 -26.16
C ALA A 110 -14.81 -1.30 -25.33
N ASP A 111 -13.65 -1.07 -24.70
CA ASP A 111 -12.99 -2.00 -23.78
C ASP A 111 -13.76 -2.21 -22.46
N LEU A 112 -14.66 -1.28 -22.14
CA LEU A 112 -15.56 -1.31 -20.98
C LEU A 112 -16.94 -1.89 -21.26
N ALA A 113 -17.20 -2.34 -22.50
CA ALA A 113 -18.43 -3.05 -22.82
C ALA A 113 -18.68 -4.19 -21.82
N ILE A 114 -19.92 -4.33 -21.38
CA ILE A 114 -20.30 -5.29 -20.33
C ILE A 114 -20.15 -6.71 -20.88
N ARG A 115 -19.45 -7.57 -20.13
CA ARG A 115 -19.24 -8.98 -20.46
C ARG A 115 -20.07 -9.86 -19.54
N SER A 116 -20.34 -11.10 -19.96
CA SER A 116 -20.98 -12.11 -19.13
C SER A 116 -20.22 -12.31 -17.81
N GLY A 117 -20.92 -12.26 -16.68
CA GLY A 117 -20.32 -12.42 -15.35
C GLY A 117 -19.85 -11.13 -14.67
N CYS A 118 -20.08 -9.96 -15.28
CA CYS A 118 -19.83 -8.66 -14.68
C CYS A 118 -21.14 -7.90 -14.39
N GLN A 119 -21.22 -7.22 -13.25
CA GLN A 119 -22.32 -6.34 -12.87
C GLN A 119 -21.92 -4.87 -13.06
N PRO A 120 -22.65 -4.09 -13.88
CA PRO A 120 -22.40 -2.67 -14.03
C PRO A 120 -23.04 -1.85 -12.91
N SER A 121 -22.43 -0.70 -12.61
CA SER A 121 -22.98 0.34 -11.75
C SER A 121 -22.70 1.69 -12.39
N THR A 122 -23.73 2.50 -12.56
CA THR A 122 -23.66 3.83 -13.16
C THR A 122 -24.10 4.91 -12.16
N ASP A 123 -23.52 6.10 -12.25
CA ASP A 123 -23.89 7.27 -11.45
C ASP A 123 -23.70 8.54 -12.30
N LEU A 124 -24.75 9.35 -12.42
CA LEU A 124 -24.76 10.60 -13.20
C LEU A 124 -25.11 11.74 -12.26
N ARG A 125 -24.32 12.82 -12.29
CA ARG A 125 -24.53 13.99 -11.43
C ARG A 125 -24.19 15.28 -12.16
N GLN A 126 -24.88 16.35 -11.81
CA GLN A 126 -24.35 17.71 -11.99
C GLN A 126 -23.28 17.95 -10.92
N ILE A 127 -22.08 18.32 -11.36
CA ILE A 127 -20.93 18.57 -10.47
C ILE A 127 -20.50 20.05 -10.48
N GLY A 128 -21.10 20.86 -11.34
CA GLY A 128 -20.92 22.30 -11.40
C GLY A 128 -22.08 22.99 -12.09
N PRO A 129 -22.08 24.33 -12.15
CA PRO A 129 -23.14 25.10 -12.82
C PRO A 129 -23.42 24.62 -14.25
N ARG A 130 -22.38 24.26 -15.02
CA ARG A 130 -22.48 23.88 -16.44
C ARG A 130 -21.92 22.49 -16.74
N THR A 131 -21.51 21.76 -15.71
CA THR A 131 -20.76 20.49 -15.86
C THR A 131 -21.50 19.32 -15.24
N ALA A 132 -21.63 18.23 -15.99
CA ALA A 132 -22.10 16.95 -15.50
C ALA A 132 -21.00 15.88 -15.56
N ALA A 133 -21.04 14.92 -14.64
CA ALA A 133 -20.16 13.77 -14.63
C ALA A 133 -20.94 12.46 -14.65
N ILE A 134 -20.48 11.52 -15.48
CA ILE A 134 -20.93 10.13 -15.51
C ILE A 134 -19.80 9.25 -14.99
N THR A 135 -20.11 8.40 -14.02
CA THR A 135 -19.25 7.33 -13.54
C THR A 135 -19.87 6.00 -13.93
N PHE A 136 -19.07 5.14 -14.55
CA PHE A 136 -19.41 3.76 -14.86
C PHE A 136 -18.39 2.84 -14.17
N ARG A 137 -18.89 1.84 -13.44
CA ARG A 137 -18.09 0.80 -12.81
C ARG A 137 -18.58 -0.56 -13.27
N ARG A 138 -17.68 -1.53 -13.40
CA ARG A 138 -18.03 -2.95 -13.56
C ARG A 138 -17.33 -3.79 -12.49
N THR A 139 -18.09 -4.68 -11.87
CA THR A 139 -17.58 -5.66 -10.90
C THR A 139 -17.74 -7.05 -11.49
N CYS A 140 -16.64 -7.76 -11.71
CA CYS A 140 -16.63 -9.10 -12.30
C CYS A 140 -16.32 -10.16 -11.23
N MET A 141 -16.96 -11.33 -11.30
CA MET A 141 -16.77 -12.39 -10.29
C MET A 141 -15.40 -13.07 -10.35
N GLU A 142 -14.76 -13.11 -11.51
CA GLU A 142 -13.36 -13.50 -11.66
C GLU A 142 -12.53 -12.21 -11.67
N GLY A 143 -11.52 -12.12 -10.80
CA GLY A 143 -10.59 -10.99 -10.75
C GLY A 143 -9.84 -10.87 -12.07
N THR A 144 -10.40 -10.11 -13.01
CA THR A 144 -9.80 -9.90 -14.33
C THR A 144 -8.62 -8.96 -14.17
N ARG A 145 -7.44 -9.54 -13.98
CA ARG A 145 -6.18 -8.79 -13.91
C ARG A 145 -6.03 -7.92 -15.16
N SER A 146 -5.63 -6.66 -14.98
CA SER A 146 -5.30 -5.73 -16.07
C SER A 146 -6.48 -5.32 -16.98
N VAL A 147 -7.69 -5.26 -16.45
CA VAL A 147 -8.88 -4.79 -17.19
C VAL A 147 -9.38 -3.48 -16.59
N THR A 148 -9.78 -2.51 -17.44
CA THR A 148 -10.44 -1.27 -16.99
C THR A 148 -11.71 -1.60 -16.21
N THR A 149 -11.82 -1.20 -14.95
CA THR A 149 -12.98 -1.49 -14.09
C THR A 149 -13.86 -0.28 -13.86
N GLU A 150 -13.34 0.92 -14.06
CA GLU A 150 -14.07 2.17 -13.85
C GLU A 150 -13.70 3.20 -14.93
N TRP A 151 -14.72 3.93 -15.37
CA TRP A 151 -14.60 5.07 -16.25
C TRP A 151 -15.40 6.23 -15.68
N VAL A 152 -14.77 7.39 -15.66
CA VAL A 152 -15.41 8.65 -15.31
C VAL A 152 -15.24 9.61 -16.48
N ALA A 153 -16.30 10.29 -16.87
CA ALA A 153 -16.22 11.40 -17.81
C ALA A 153 -16.95 12.62 -17.27
N ALA A 154 -16.37 13.80 -17.47
CA ALA A 154 -17.03 15.08 -17.23
C ALA A 154 -17.30 15.78 -18.56
N VAL A 155 -18.53 16.26 -18.72
CA VAL A 155 -19.05 16.87 -19.95
C VAL A 155 -19.60 18.27 -19.67
N VAL A 156 -19.42 19.15 -20.63
CA VAL A 156 -20.02 20.49 -20.69
C VAL A 156 -20.83 20.56 -21.99
N PRO A 157 -22.16 20.40 -21.96
CA PRO A 157 -22.96 20.19 -23.17
C PRO A 157 -22.87 21.32 -24.21
N VAL A 158 -22.68 22.56 -23.75
CA VAL A 158 -22.58 23.75 -24.60
C VAL A 158 -21.23 23.89 -25.33
N ARG A 159 -20.29 22.96 -25.12
CA ARG A 159 -18.96 22.96 -25.74
C ARG A 159 -18.87 21.90 -26.84
N SER A 160 -17.95 22.11 -27.78
CA SER A 160 -17.57 21.13 -28.81
C SER A 160 -16.06 20.94 -28.82
N PRO A 161 -15.53 19.73 -28.49
CA PRO A 161 -16.28 18.56 -28.00
C PRO A 161 -16.86 18.79 -26.58
N ALA A 162 -17.98 18.12 -26.28
CA ALA A 162 -18.66 18.23 -25.00
C ALA A 162 -17.90 17.55 -23.85
N MET A 163 -17.26 16.40 -24.11
CA MET A 163 -16.39 15.74 -23.12
C MET A 163 -15.14 16.60 -22.89
N ARG A 164 -14.96 17.04 -21.64
CA ARG A 164 -13.80 17.83 -21.21
C ARG A 164 -12.76 16.99 -20.49
N PHE A 165 -13.21 15.98 -19.76
CA PHE A 165 -12.36 15.13 -18.92
C PHE A 165 -12.74 13.66 -19.04
N GLN A 166 -11.71 12.80 -18.96
CA GLN A 166 -11.86 11.36 -18.87
C GLN A 166 -10.85 10.81 -17.86
N LEU A 167 -11.31 9.94 -16.98
CA LEU A 167 -10.49 9.11 -16.11
C LEU A 167 -10.83 7.64 -16.36
N LEU A 168 -9.82 6.81 -16.53
CA LEU A 168 -9.95 5.35 -16.58
C LEU A 168 -9.18 4.78 -15.39
N VAL A 169 -9.78 3.79 -14.73
CA VAL A 169 -9.14 3.04 -13.65
C VAL A 169 -9.05 1.57 -14.05
N VAL A 170 -7.83 1.06 -14.09
CA VAL A 170 -7.48 -0.34 -14.37
C VAL A 170 -7.36 -1.08 -13.05
N ASP A 171 -8.08 -2.20 -12.92
CA ASP A 171 -7.87 -3.24 -11.90
C ASP A 171 -7.74 -2.70 -10.45
N GLN A 172 -8.88 -2.55 -9.77
CA GLN A 172 -8.87 -2.33 -8.31
C GLN A 172 -8.86 -3.71 -7.61
N PRO A 173 -7.79 -4.05 -6.86
CA PRO A 173 -7.80 -5.21 -5.99
C PRO A 173 -9.06 -5.17 -5.10
N PRO A 174 -9.72 -6.32 -4.87
CA PRO A 174 -10.97 -6.36 -4.11
C PRO A 174 -10.82 -5.81 -2.68
N ASP A 175 -9.59 -5.82 -2.17
CA ASP A 175 -9.21 -5.36 -0.85
C ASP A 175 -8.82 -3.88 -0.83
N GLU A 176 -8.85 -3.16 -1.94
CA GLU A 176 -8.52 -1.74 -2.03
C GLU A 176 -9.76 -0.94 -2.42
N GLN A 177 -9.99 0.19 -1.73
CA GLN A 177 -11.06 1.11 -2.13
C GLN A 177 -10.47 2.46 -2.49
N LEU A 178 -10.44 2.74 -3.80
CA LEU A 178 -10.21 4.07 -4.33
C LEU A 178 -11.56 4.74 -4.60
N GLU A 179 -11.74 5.95 -4.10
CA GLU A 179 -12.89 6.79 -4.39
C GLU A 179 -12.44 8.00 -5.20
N THR A 180 -13.14 8.27 -6.30
CA THR A 180 -12.99 9.49 -7.09
C THR A 180 -14.17 10.40 -6.79
N VAL A 181 -13.87 11.65 -6.39
CA VAL A 181 -14.86 12.71 -6.21
C VAL A 181 -14.54 13.82 -7.20
N LEU A 182 -15.55 14.26 -7.95
CA LEU A 182 -15.43 15.34 -8.92
C LEU A 182 -16.25 16.52 -8.43
N ASP A 183 -15.70 17.70 -8.63
CA ASP A 183 -16.33 18.97 -8.36
C ASP A 183 -15.94 19.97 -9.45
N ALA A 184 -16.87 20.81 -9.87
CA ALA A 184 -16.66 21.78 -10.92
C ALA A 184 -17.22 23.14 -10.48
N LEU A 185 -16.33 24.08 -10.23
CA LEU A 185 -16.66 25.46 -9.86
C LEU A 185 -15.68 26.37 -10.59
N ASP A 186 -16.13 27.55 -10.98
CA ASP A 186 -15.24 28.61 -11.45
C ASP A 186 -14.33 29.05 -10.30
N ARG A 187 -13.04 28.69 -10.37
CA ARG A 187 -12.07 28.94 -9.30
C ARG A 187 -11.10 30.06 -9.65
N ASP A 188 -11.06 30.51 -10.89
CA ASP A 188 -10.21 31.61 -11.32
C ASP A 188 -10.97 32.85 -11.81
N GLY A 189 -12.29 32.79 -11.81
CA GLY A 189 -13.19 33.90 -12.09
C GLY A 189 -13.42 34.16 -13.58
N ASP A 190 -13.12 33.20 -14.45
CA ASP A 190 -13.26 33.33 -15.90
C ASP A 190 -14.64 32.90 -16.45
N GLN A 191 -15.58 32.57 -15.55
CA GLN A 191 -16.95 32.12 -15.81
C GLN A 191 -17.05 30.73 -16.44
N PHE A 192 -15.97 29.96 -16.47
CA PHE A 192 -15.98 28.56 -16.85
C PHE A 192 -15.78 27.66 -15.63
N ASP A 193 -16.38 26.48 -15.68
CA ASP A 193 -16.29 25.53 -14.58
C ASP A 193 -14.89 24.87 -14.57
N ASP A 194 -14.11 25.10 -13.51
CA ASP A 194 -12.83 24.42 -13.31
C ASP A 194 -13.03 23.08 -12.63
N LEU A 195 -12.41 22.03 -13.17
CA LEU A 195 -12.55 20.68 -12.68
C LEU A 195 -11.53 20.38 -11.57
N LEU A 196 -12.05 19.98 -10.41
CA LEU A 196 -11.30 19.40 -9.31
C LEU A 196 -11.63 17.92 -9.19
N VAL A 197 -10.59 17.09 -9.23
CA VAL A 197 -10.69 15.62 -9.09
C VAL A 197 -9.97 15.23 -7.82
N ALA A 198 -10.70 14.87 -6.77
CA ALA A 198 -10.14 14.36 -5.53
C ALA A 198 -10.13 12.82 -5.57
N LEU A 199 -8.94 12.24 -5.48
CA LEU A 199 -8.72 10.80 -5.40
C LEU A 199 -8.45 10.43 -3.95
N ARG A 200 -9.29 9.56 -3.39
CA ARG A 200 -9.28 9.20 -1.97
C ARG A 200 -9.03 7.71 -1.81
N TRP A 201 -8.01 7.38 -1.03
CA TRP A 201 -7.78 6.03 -0.56
C TRP A 201 -8.55 5.78 0.73
N LYS A 202 -9.51 4.85 0.71
CA LYS A 202 -10.34 4.47 1.88
C LYS A 202 -9.80 3.27 2.67
N GLY A 203 -8.57 2.86 2.41
CA GLY A 203 -7.93 1.75 3.12
C GLY A 203 -8.32 0.37 2.59
N SER A 204 -7.85 -0.66 3.30
CA SER A 204 -8.17 -2.05 2.98
C SER A 204 -9.40 -2.54 3.74
N ARG A 205 -10.39 -3.09 3.03
CA ARG A 205 -11.75 -3.30 3.56
C ARG A 205 -11.92 -4.49 4.51
N LYS A 206 -10.98 -5.45 4.60
CA LYS A 206 -11.24 -6.71 5.33
C LYS A 206 -10.05 -7.36 6.05
N THR A 207 -8.82 -7.15 5.62
CA THR A 207 -7.69 -8.01 6.05
C THR A 207 -6.80 -7.40 7.13
N PHE A 208 -6.75 -6.08 7.32
CA PHE A 208 -5.84 -5.49 8.30
C PHE A 208 -6.46 -5.33 9.69
N GLU A 209 -5.81 -5.88 10.73
CA GLU A 209 -6.05 -5.46 12.12
C GLU A 209 -5.16 -4.25 12.45
N GLU A 210 -5.37 -3.14 11.75
CA GLU A 210 -4.75 -1.84 12.06
C GLU A 210 -5.84 -0.83 12.42
N PRO A 211 -5.52 0.23 13.19
CA PRO A 211 -6.46 1.30 13.43
C PRO A 211 -7.00 1.84 12.09
N PRO A 212 -8.29 2.15 11.97
CA PRO A 212 -8.80 2.79 10.78
C PRO A 212 -8.02 4.08 10.54
N SER A 213 -7.26 4.13 9.44
CA SER A 213 -6.57 5.34 9.05
C SER A 213 -7.58 6.30 8.43
N GLU A 214 -7.41 7.59 8.69
CA GLU A 214 -8.10 8.61 7.90
C GLU A 214 -7.83 8.41 6.41
N ASN A 215 -8.81 8.80 5.59
CA ASN A 215 -8.68 8.69 4.14
C ASN A 215 -7.54 9.61 3.67
N VAL A 216 -6.59 9.07 2.91
CA VAL A 216 -5.59 9.88 2.22
C VAL A 216 -6.22 10.39 0.93
N ALA A 217 -6.15 11.70 0.70
CA ALA A 217 -6.67 12.34 -0.50
C ALA A 217 -5.56 13.09 -1.23
N VAL A 218 -5.55 13.02 -2.56
CA VAL A 218 -4.79 13.93 -3.43
C VAL A 218 -5.72 14.52 -4.46
N THR A 219 -5.45 15.76 -4.86
CA THR A 219 -6.26 16.45 -5.85
C THR A 219 -5.52 16.56 -7.18
N LEU A 220 -6.29 16.53 -8.26
CA LEU A 220 -5.90 17.06 -9.55
C LEU A 220 -6.80 18.25 -9.83
N ARG A 221 -6.22 19.32 -10.37
CA ARG A 221 -6.96 20.53 -10.74
C ARG A 221 -6.73 20.84 -12.21
N TYR A 222 -7.82 21.13 -12.92
CA TYR A 222 -7.84 21.49 -14.31
C TYR A 222 -8.67 22.76 -14.50
N PHE A 223 -8.11 23.75 -15.17
CA PHE A 223 -8.79 24.98 -15.51
C PHE A 223 -9.42 24.86 -16.90
N ASP A 224 -10.70 25.20 -17.09
CA ASP A 224 -11.33 25.13 -18.42
C ASP A 224 -10.95 26.34 -19.27
N ARG A 225 -10.09 26.12 -20.27
CA ARG A 225 -9.68 27.15 -21.22
C ARG A 225 -10.39 26.98 -22.55
N PRO A 226 -10.47 28.03 -23.38
CA PRO A 226 -10.99 27.93 -24.74
C PRO A 226 -10.34 26.81 -25.58
N ALA A 227 -9.05 26.55 -25.35
CA ALA A 227 -8.29 25.51 -26.05
C ALA A 227 -8.44 24.09 -25.46
N GLY A 228 -9.09 23.92 -24.31
CA GLY A 228 -9.11 22.65 -23.58
C GLY A 228 -8.89 22.83 -22.07
N LEU A 229 -8.99 21.73 -21.32
CA LEU A 229 -8.58 21.71 -19.93
C LEU A 229 -7.06 21.91 -19.81
N SER A 230 -6.65 22.87 -18.97
CA SER A 230 -5.26 23.12 -18.62
C SER A 230 -5.00 22.65 -17.20
N ARG A 231 -4.09 21.69 -17.01
CA ARG A 231 -3.74 21.19 -15.68
C ARG A 231 -3.03 22.27 -14.86
N ASP A 232 -3.37 22.37 -13.58
CA ASP A 232 -2.57 23.11 -12.61
C ASP A 232 -1.16 22.50 -12.50
N PRO A 233 -0.08 23.25 -12.77
CA PRO A 233 1.27 22.70 -12.69
C PRO A 233 1.70 22.28 -11.27
N HIS A 234 1.02 22.75 -10.22
CA HIS A 234 1.38 22.42 -8.84
C HIS A 234 0.70 21.15 -8.32
N GLU A 235 -0.39 20.69 -8.93
CA GLU A 235 -1.09 19.48 -8.49
C GLU A 235 -0.77 18.28 -9.38
N PRO A 236 -0.53 17.08 -8.80
CA PRO A 236 -0.74 16.70 -7.39
C PRO A 236 0.48 16.89 -6.45
N ALA A 237 1.57 17.55 -6.90
CA ALA A 237 2.80 17.67 -6.12
C ALA A 237 2.58 18.38 -4.76
N SER A 238 1.76 19.43 -4.75
CA SER A 238 1.36 20.16 -3.54
C SER A 238 0.57 19.28 -2.57
N SER A 239 -0.41 18.53 -3.07
CA SER A 239 -1.16 17.55 -2.26
C SER A 239 -0.24 16.56 -1.54
N PHE A 240 0.70 15.94 -2.27
CA PHE A 240 1.66 15.02 -1.67
C PHE A 240 2.61 15.72 -0.69
N THR A 241 3.01 16.96 -0.96
CA THR A 241 3.87 17.74 -0.08
C THR A 241 3.19 18.06 1.26
N THR A 242 1.92 18.47 1.22
CA THR A 242 1.11 18.69 2.43
C THR A 242 0.97 17.41 3.24
N LEU A 243 0.75 16.28 2.57
CA LEU A 243 0.67 14.97 3.22
C LEU A 243 2.00 14.57 3.89
N ALA A 244 3.13 14.79 3.21
CA ALA A 244 4.46 14.55 3.78
C ALA A 244 4.72 15.41 5.03
N GLN A 245 4.41 16.71 4.97
CA GLN A 245 4.53 17.63 6.12
C GLN A 245 3.66 17.21 7.30
N ARG A 246 2.45 16.70 7.03
CA ARG A 246 1.57 16.14 8.06
C ARG A 246 2.23 14.94 8.74
N LEU A 247 2.75 13.99 7.97
CA LEU A 247 3.39 12.79 8.51
C LEU A 247 4.65 13.11 9.31
N GLU A 248 5.47 14.06 8.88
CA GLU A 248 6.64 14.52 9.63
C GLU A 248 6.28 15.09 11.00
N ARG A 249 5.17 15.85 11.08
CA ARG A 249 4.67 16.38 12.37
C ARG A 249 4.15 15.25 13.26
N MET A 250 3.41 14.29 12.70
CA MET A 250 2.91 13.12 13.43
C MET A 250 4.05 12.25 13.97
N ALA A 251 5.11 12.04 13.18
CA ALA A 251 6.29 11.27 13.56
C ALA A 251 7.01 11.88 14.77
N LYS A 252 7.06 13.21 14.86
CA LYS A 252 7.68 13.92 15.98
C LYS A 252 6.76 14.00 17.21
N GLY A 253 5.45 14.15 17.00
CA GLY A 253 4.44 14.31 18.04
C GLY A 253 3.86 13.00 18.59
N GLY A 254 2.64 13.07 19.15
CA GLY A 254 1.93 11.93 19.74
C GLY A 254 1.18 11.02 18.75
N GLY A 255 1.23 11.32 17.44
CA GLY A 255 0.50 10.59 16.39
C GLY A 255 1.31 9.50 15.68
N ARG A 256 2.37 8.97 16.30
CA ARG A 256 3.37 8.09 15.65
C ARG A 256 2.75 6.81 15.08
N ASP A 257 1.83 6.19 15.82
CA ASP A 257 1.19 4.92 15.42
C ASP A 257 0.38 5.06 14.12
N GLY A 258 -0.11 6.26 13.82
CA GLY A 258 -0.85 6.56 12.59
C GLY A 258 0.03 6.83 11.36
N VAL A 259 1.34 7.00 11.52
CA VAL A 259 2.23 7.39 10.41
C VAL A 259 2.39 6.27 9.39
N ALA A 260 2.65 5.04 9.82
CA ALA A 260 2.86 3.90 8.92
C ALA A 260 1.64 3.62 8.00
N PRO A 261 0.39 3.53 8.51
CA PRO A 261 -0.76 3.29 7.64
C PRO A 261 -1.02 4.45 6.67
N LEU A 262 -0.87 5.70 7.11
CA LEU A 262 -1.04 6.86 6.22
C LEU A 262 0.07 6.97 5.17
N ALA A 263 1.32 6.67 5.52
CA ALA A 263 2.45 6.64 4.59
C ALA A 263 2.27 5.57 3.50
N ARG A 264 1.76 4.39 3.87
CA ARG A 264 1.38 3.34 2.92
C ARG A 264 0.23 3.78 2.03
N ALA A 265 -0.83 4.36 2.58
CA ALA A 265 -1.93 4.89 1.78
C ALA A 265 -1.46 5.97 0.78
N ALA A 266 -0.54 6.84 1.20
CA ALA A 266 0.12 7.82 0.32
C ALA A 266 0.85 7.15 -0.85
N ARG A 267 1.66 6.13 -0.56
CA ARG A 267 2.39 5.37 -1.59
C ARG A 267 1.43 4.61 -2.51
N GLN A 268 0.38 3.97 -1.99
CA GLN A 268 -0.62 3.29 -2.82
C GLN A 268 -1.30 4.25 -3.79
N LEU A 269 -1.68 5.43 -3.31
CA LEU A 269 -2.30 6.47 -4.13
C LEU A 269 -1.31 7.01 -5.17
N HIS A 270 -0.05 7.21 -4.79
CA HIS A 270 1.03 7.58 -5.72
C HIS A 270 1.23 6.52 -6.81
N HIS A 271 1.31 5.23 -6.47
CA HIS A 271 1.45 4.16 -7.46
C HIS A 271 0.24 4.03 -8.37
N ALA A 272 -0.96 4.24 -7.84
CA ALA A 272 -2.17 4.19 -8.64
C ALA A 272 -2.23 5.36 -9.64
N LEU A 273 -1.86 6.57 -9.21
CA LEU A 273 -2.03 7.80 -9.98
C LEU A 273 -0.84 8.14 -10.89
N CYS A 274 0.38 8.02 -10.39
CA CYS A 274 1.55 8.69 -10.94
C CYS A 274 2.30 7.80 -11.93
N ALA A 275 2.62 8.33 -13.10
CA ALA A 275 3.41 7.65 -14.13
C ALA A 275 4.82 7.31 -13.63
N GLU A 276 5.38 8.11 -12.72
CA GLU A 276 6.63 7.84 -12.02
C GLU A 276 6.58 6.57 -11.16
N GLY A 277 5.38 6.07 -10.85
CA GLY A 277 5.11 4.84 -10.10
C GLY A 277 5.32 3.54 -10.89
N SER A 278 5.90 3.59 -12.09
CA SER A 278 6.24 2.47 -13.01
C SER A 278 5.08 1.74 -13.70
N SER A 279 3.86 1.76 -13.14
CA SER A 279 2.65 1.22 -13.78
C SER A 279 1.39 1.89 -13.22
N PRO A 280 1.05 3.12 -13.65
CA PRO A 280 -0.13 3.81 -13.15
C PRO A 280 -1.39 3.01 -13.49
N ARG A 281 -2.25 2.82 -12.50
CA ARG A 281 -3.57 2.19 -12.66
C ARG A 281 -4.62 3.19 -13.13
N LEU A 282 -4.34 4.49 -12.99
CA LEU A 282 -5.20 5.57 -13.39
C LEU A 282 -4.59 6.28 -14.59
N THR A 283 -5.39 6.44 -15.65
CA THR A 283 -5.03 7.29 -16.78
C THR A 283 -6.04 8.40 -16.92
N VAL A 284 -5.55 9.63 -17.06
CA VAL A 284 -6.37 10.82 -17.27
C VAL A 284 -6.18 11.26 -18.72
N LEU A 285 -7.29 11.42 -19.44
CA LEU A 285 -7.28 11.79 -20.86
C LEU A 285 -6.41 10.86 -21.74
N GLY A 286 -6.27 9.60 -21.32
CA GLY A 286 -5.47 8.58 -22.02
C GLY A 286 -4.01 8.45 -21.56
N ASP A 287 -3.51 9.40 -20.76
CA ASP A 287 -2.12 9.42 -20.32
C ASP A 287 -1.98 9.17 -18.81
N GLY A 288 -0.80 8.67 -18.39
CA GLY A 288 -0.43 8.61 -16.98
C GLY A 288 -0.12 10.01 -16.42
N VAL A 289 -0.52 10.27 -15.17
CA VAL A 289 -0.33 11.60 -14.56
C VAL A 289 1.13 11.79 -14.13
N GLN A 290 1.77 12.87 -14.59
CA GLN A 290 3.09 13.28 -14.10
C GLN A 290 2.91 14.04 -12.78
N CYS A 291 3.23 13.40 -11.67
CA CYS A 291 2.97 13.92 -10.34
C CYS A 291 4.03 14.88 -9.81
N GLY A 292 5.30 14.75 -10.22
CA GLY A 292 6.38 15.61 -9.72
C GLY A 292 6.62 15.50 -8.20
N SER A 293 6.18 14.40 -7.58
CA SER A 293 6.08 14.24 -6.12
C SER A 293 7.24 13.45 -5.49
N ARG A 294 8.37 13.28 -6.19
CA ARG A 294 9.51 12.49 -5.71
C ARG A 294 9.97 12.91 -4.32
N ASP A 295 10.25 14.20 -4.13
CA ASP A 295 10.73 14.73 -2.85
C ASP A 295 9.71 14.53 -1.72
N ALA A 296 8.42 14.70 -2.03
CA ALA A 296 7.35 14.42 -1.08
C ALA A 296 7.33 12.93 -0.67
N MET A 297 7.54 12.00 -1.61
CA MET A 297 7.56 10.57 -1.31
C MET A 297 8.78 10.13 -0.50
N LEU A 298 9.94 10.73 -0.73
CA LEU A 298 11.13 10.52 0.11
C LEU A 298 10.88 10.99 1.56
N ARG A 299 10.21 12.14 1.72
CA ARG A 299 9.80 12.68 3.03
C ARG A 299 8.74 11.81 3.72
N VAL A 300 7.77 11.26 2.99
CA VAL A 300 6.81 10.27 3.50
C VAL A 300 7.53 9.06 4.09
N THR A 301 8.49 8.48 3.36
CA THR A 301 9.27 7.34 3.83
C THR A 301 10.17 7.70 5.02
N THR A 302 10.77 8.90 5.01
CA THR A 302 11.57 9.41 6.12
C THR A 302 10.73 9.60 7.39
N ALA A 303 9.51 10.12 7.27
CA ALA A 303 8.59 10.25 8.41
C ALA A 303 8.19 8.88 8.98
N GLU A 304 7.95 7.88 8.14
CA GLU A 304 7.70 6.49 8.59
C GLU A 304 8.90 5.93 9.36
N MET A 305 10.13 6.15 8.87
CA MET A 305 11.35 5.75 9.57
C MET A 305 11.47 6.44 10.93
N ASP A 306 11.30 7.77 10.98
CA ASP A 306 11.43 8.55 12.21
C ASP A 306 10.33 8.17 13.24
N ALA A 307 9.10 7.87 12.79
CA ALA A 307 8.04 7.38 13.66
C ALA A 307 8.38 6.00 14.26
N ALA A 308 8.88 5.07 13.43
CA ALA A 308 9.32 3.75 13.89
C ALA A 308 10.49 3.84 14.88
N LEU A 309 11.47 4.71 14.62
CA LEU A 309 12.56 4.98 15.56
C LEU A 309 12.04 5.57 16.88
N GLY A 310 11.08 6.50 16.82
CA GLY A 310 10.42 7.07 17.99
C GLY A 310 9.59 6.05 18.80
N ALA A 311 9.11 4.98 18.15
CA ALA A 311 8.43 3.85 18.76
C ALA A 311 9.38 2.72 19.21
N LYS A 312 10.70 2.88 19.01
CA LYS A 312 11.73 1.84 19.23
C LYS A 312 11.52 0.57 18.40
N ASP A 313 10.81 0.66 17.27
CA ASP A 313 10.67 -0.43 16.31
C ASP A 313 11.78 -0.33 15.25
N VAL A 314 12.94 -0.90 15.60
CA VAL A 314 14.11 -0.86 14.72
C VAL A 314 13.89 -1.67 13.44
N LEU A 315 13.08 -2.72 13.45
CA LEU A 315 12.79 -3.48 12.22
C LEU A 315 11.98 -2.65 11.23
N ALA A 316 10.91 -2.00 11.69
CA ALA A 316 10.11 -1.13 10.83
C ALA A 316 10.95 0.05 10.31
N ALA A 317 11.83 0.61 11.14
CA ALA A 317 12.73 1.68 10.74
C ALA A 317 13.76 1.23 9.68
N VAL A 318 14.35 0.03 9.83
CA VAL A 318 15.24 -0.56 8.82
C VAL A 318 14.48 -0.78 7.50
N GLY A 319 13.25 -1.29 7.54
CA GLY A 319 12.46 -1.48 6.33
C GLY A 319 12.10 -0.17 5.63
N ALA A 320 11.85 0.91 6.39
CA ALA A 320 11.67 2.25 5.83
C ALA A 320 12.98 2.80 5.23
N PHE A 321 14.13 2.55 5.86
CA PHE A 321 15.45 2.92 5.32
C PHE A 321 15.76 2.20 4.00
N ASP A 322 15.51 0.90 3.92
CA ASP A 322 15.72 0.11 2.68
C ASP A 322 14.79 0.61 1.56
N ARG A 323 13.54 0.97 1.87
CA ARG A 323 12.63 1.63 0.91
C ARG A 323 13.15 2.99 0.45
N LEU A 324 13.70 3.81 1.36
CA LEU A 324 14.27 5.11 1.03
C LEU A 324 15.43 4.97 0.03
N GLN A 325 16.27 3.94 0.20
CA GLN A 325 17.31 3.59 -0.78
C GLN A 325 16.70 3.15 -2.13
N GLY A 326 15.70 2.28 -2.10
CA GLY A 326 15.00 1.81 -3.30
C GLY A 326 14.29 2.91 -4.09
N GLN A 327 13.87 3.98 -3.42
CA GLN A 327 13.31 5.19 -4.04
C GLN A 327 14.37 6.11 -4.66
N GLY A 328 15.65 5.76 -4.55
CA GLY A 328 16.76 6.53 -5.12
C GLY A 328 17.04 7.83 -4.35
N ALA A 329 16.88 7.84 -3.03
CA ALA A 329 17.31 8.96 -2.19
C ALA A 329 18.80 9.29 -2.42
N GLY A 330 19.15 10.57 -2.30
CA GLY A 330 20.52 11.03 -2.50
C GLY A 330 21.47 10.50 -1.41
N THR A 331 22.77 10.41 -1.71
CA THR A 331 23.79 9.92 -0.75
C THR A 331 23.77 10.64 0.58
N LYS A 332 23.62 11.99 0.58
CA LYS A 332 23.51 12.80 1.80
C LYS A 332 22.30 12.43 2.65
N GLU A 333 21.17 12.13 2.02
CA GLU A 333 19.93 11.77 2.70
C GLU A 333 20.02 10.37 3.31
N ILE A 334 20.60 9.42 2.55
CA ILE A 334 20.90 8.08 3.04
C ILE A 334 21.87 8.14 4.23
N ASP A 335 22.93 8.95 4.16
CA ASP A 335 23.87 9.11 5.27
C ASP A 335 23.24 9.75 6.50
N ALA A 336 22.38 10.76 6.31
CA ALA A 336 21.65 11.38 7.41
C ALA A 336 20.71 10.38 8.09
N SER A 337 20.02 9.54 7.31
CA SER A 337 19.10 8.52 7.80
C SER A 337 19.84 7.39 8.52
N ARG A 338 20.98 6.93 7.97
CA ARG A 338 21.90 5.98 8.60
C ARG A 338 22.35 6.47 9.98
N LYS A 339 22.79 7.73 10.08
CA LYS A 339 23.20 8.34 11.36
C LYS A 339 22.07 8.43 12.38
N ARG A 340 20.81 8.53 11.95
CA ARG A 340 19.65 8.45 12.87
C ARG A 340 19.46 7.02 13.38
N MET A 341 19.55 6.02 12.50
CA MET A 341 19.53 4.60 12.88
C MET A 341 20.65 4.25 13.88
N GLU A 342 21.88 4.73 13.65
CA GLU A 342 23.05 4.52 14.52
C GLU A 342 22.88 5.12 15.93
N LYS A 343 22.00 6.11 16.10
CA LYS A 343 21.68 6.66 17.43
C LYS A 343 20.64 5.82 18.18
N SER A 344 19.82 5.06 17.45
CA SER A 344 18.71 4.27 18.02
C SER A 344 19.05 2.79 18.22
N ALA A 345 20.01 2.26 17.45
CA ALA A 345 20.51 0.89 17.57
C ALA A 345 22.03 0.89 17.66
N SER A 346 22.62 -0.02 18.45
CA SER A 346 24.07 -0.13 18.57
C SER A 346 24.67 -0.79 17.33
N PHE A 347 25.63 -0.13 16.69
CA PHE A 347 26.40 -0.73 15.60
C PHE A 347 27.62 -1.43 16.18
N LEU A 348 27.70 -2.74 15.97
CA LEU A 348 28.72 -3.61 16.54
C LEU A 348 29.59 -4.18 15.43
N GLU A 349 30.89 -3.95 15.53
CA GLU A 349 31.87 -4.63 14.68
C GLU A 349 32.13 -6.03 15.25
N VAL A 350 31.88 -7.06 14.45
CA VAL A 350 32.00 -8.47 14.82
C VAL A 350 32.96 -9.20 13.90
N GLN A 351 33.54 -10.30 14.40
CA GLN A 351 34.32 -11.19 13.56
C GLN A 351 33.39 -12.01 12.68
N SER A 352 33.82 -12.32 11.46
CA SER A 352 33.13 -13.27 10.60
C SER A 352 34.09 -14.23 9.90
N TYR A 353 33.59 -15.42 9.56
CA TYR A 353 34.31 -16.42 8.78
C TYR A 353 33.31 -17.28 8.00
N HIS A 354 33.82 -18.02 7.01
CA HIS A 354 33.03 -18.96 6.22
C HIS A 354 33.30 -20.40 6.63
N LEU A 355 32.24 -21.19 6.66
CA LEU A 355 32.29 -22.63 6.55
C LEU A 355 32.05 -23.00 5.08
N PRO A 356 32.80 -23.96 4.50
CA PRO A 356 32.71 -24.32 3.09
C PRO A 356 31.46 -25.17 2.76
N PHE A 357 30.39 -25.01 3.55
CA PHE A 357 29.14 -25.75 3.43
C PHE A 357 27.98 -24.79 3.59
N GLY A 358 27.17 -24.60 2.55
CA GLY A 358 25.95 -23.80 2.55
C GLY A 358 24.84 -24.57 1.86
N PRO A 359 23.89 -25.16 2.61
CA PRO A 359 22.75 -25.85 2.00
C PRO A 359 21.92 -24.89 1.14
N ALA A 360 21.24 -25.44 0.14
CA ALA A 360 20.33 -24.65 -0.68
C ALA A 360 19.19 -24.06 0.17
N VAL A 361 18.87 -22.80 -0.07
CA VAL A 361 17.77 -22.07 0.59
C VAL A 361 16.82 -21.56 -0.47
N ASN A 362 15.52 -21.57 -0.18
CA ASN A 362 14.57 -20.85 -0.99
C ASN A 362 14.84 -19.34 -0.88
N ALA A 363 15.26 -18.71 -1.97
CA ALA A 363 15.56 -17.28 -2.03
C ALA A 363 14.34 -16.39 -1.72
N GLN A 364 13.11 -16.89 -1.92
CA GLN A 364 11.86 -16.19 -1.56
C GLN A 364 11.58 -16.22 -0.05
N GLY A 365 12.33 -17.03 0.72
CA GLY A 365 12.22 -17.11 2.17
C GLY A 365 11.06 -17.95 2.68
N SER A 366 10.29 -18.62 1.82
CA SER A 366 9.07 -19.37 2.20
C SER A 366 9.31 -20.73 2.86
N SER A 367 10.54 -20.99 3.31
CA SER A 367 10.96 -22.22 3.97
C SER A 367 11.62 -21.91 5.31
N TRP A 368 11.52 -22.83 6.27
CA TRP A 368 12.42 -22.83 7.43
C TRP A 368 13.88 -22.90 6.97
N SER A 369 14.76 -22.20 7.68
CA SER A 369 16.19 -22.21 7.36
C SER A 369 16.78 -23.62 7.52
N PRO A 370 17.79 -24.00 6.70
CA PRO A 370 18.63 -25.17 6.98
C PRO A 370 19.63 -24.92 8.12
N LEU A 371 19.69 -23.71 8.68
CA LEU A 371 20.51 -23.37 9.84
C LEU A 371 19.67 -23.27 11.11
N ALA A 372 20.19 -23.76 12.22
CA ALA A 372 19.63 -23.55 13.54
C ALA A 372 20.74 -23.52 14.59
N PHE A 373 20.56 -22.83 15.70
CA PHE A 373 21.41 -23.06 16.89
C PHE A 373 20.70 -24.04 17.82
N HIS A 374 21.47 -24.90 18.48
CA HIS A 374 20.97 -25.75 19.56
C HIS A 374 21.10 -25.05 20.92
N GLN A 375 20.44 -25.58 21.97
CA GLN A 375 20.43 -24.97 23.30
C GLN A 375 21.82 -24.84 23.94
N ASP A 376 22.75 -25.73 23.59
CA ASP A 376 24.14 -25.72 24.04
C ASP A 376 25.03 -24.71 23.27
N GLY A 377 24.45 -23.97 22.33
CA GLY A 377 25.15 -22.97 21.51
C GLY A 377 25.82 -23.54 20.25
N SER A 378 25.71 -24.84 19.99
CA SER A 378 26.22 -25.42 18.75
C SER A 378 25.39 -24.99 17.54
N LEU A 379 26.05 -24.69 16.43
CA LEU A 379 25.43 -24.44 15.13
C LEU A 379 25.08 -25.77 14.47
N LEU A 380 23.82 -25.92 14.10
CA LEU A 380 23.28 -27.04 13.34
C LEU A 380 23.14 -26.64 11.86
N ILE A 381 23.72 -27.44 10.98
CA ILE A 381 23.61 -27.28 9.53
C ILE A 381 22.92 -28.50 8.94
N ARG A 382 21.69 -28.33 8.47
CA ARG A 382 20.88 -29.37 7.83
C ARG A 382 21.38 -29.65 6.41
N THR A 383 21.68 -30.91 6.13
CA THR A 383 21.83 -31.46 4.77
C THR A 383 20.60 -32.31 4.43
N ASP A 384 20.54 -32.86 3.21
CA ASP A 384 19.41 -33.69 2.80
C ASP A 384 19.27 -34.98 3.62
N ALA A 385 20.38 -35.54 4.11
CA ALA A 385 20.40 -36.82 4.81
C ALA A 385 20.75 -36.73 6.31
N SER A 386 21.37 -35.64 6.77
CA SER A 386 21.88 -35.52 8.14
C SER A 386 21.98 -34.08 8.63
N VAL A 387 22.23 -33.90 9.93
CA VAL A 387 22.53 -32.61 10.54
C VAL A 387 23.97 -32.60 11.03
N MET A 388 24.77 -31.65 10.55
CA MET A 388 26.12 -31.40 11.04
C MET A 388 26.09 -30.45 12.24
N ARG A 389 27.01 -30.64 13.19
CA ARG A 389 27.15 -29.80 14.39
C ARG A 389 28.50 -29.09 14.40
N PHE A 390 28.51 -27.80 14.72
CA PHE A 390 29.71 -26.98 14.77
C PHE A 390 29.73 -26.11 16.03
N ASP A 391 30.92 -25.93 16.59
CA ASP A 391 31.15 -24.87 17.57
C ASP A 391 31.47 -23.57 16.81
N ALA A 392 30.58 -22.58 16.93
CA ALA A 392 30.72 -21.31 16.22
C ALA A 392 31.91 -20.47 16.71
N LYS A 393 32.35 -20.66 17.96
CA LYS A 393 33.45 -19.88 18.54
C LYS A 393 34.79 -20.53 18.24
N LEU A 394 34.88 -21.84 18.44
CA LEU A 394 36.10 -22.64 18.22
C LEU A 394 36.34 -22.98 16.75
N ARG A 395 35.32 -22.83 15.90
CA ARG A 395 35.37 -23.10 14.44
C ARG A 395 35.71 -24.56 14.12
N ILE A 396 35.23 -25.49 14.94
CA ILE A 396 35.45 -26.93 14.79
C ILE A 396 34.13 -27.68 14.64
N ALA A 397 34.16 -28.79 13.91
CA ALA A 397 33.05 -29.74 13.89
C ALA A 397 32.96 -30.43 15.26
N LEU A 398 31.73 -30.61 15.74
CA LEU A 398 31.44 -31.32 16.98
C LEU A 398 30.97 -32.74 16.67
N PRO A 399 31.21 -33.70 17.58
CA PRO A 399 30.63 -35.03 17.46
C PRO A 399 29.09 -34.97 17.54
N ALA A 400 28.45 -36.11 17.26
CA ALA A 400 27.02 -36.28 17.46
C ALA A 400 26.60 -35.86 18.88
N HIS A 401 25.35 -35.41 19.04
CA HIS A 401 24.82 -35.03 20.34
C HIS A 401 24.81 -36.23 21.30
N GLU A 402 24.95 -35.97 22.61
CA GLU A 402 25.05 -37.03 23.63
C GLU A 402 23.83 -37.97 23.62
N THR A 403 22.67 -37.45 23.19
CA THR A 403 21.42 -38.20 23.04
C THR A 403 21.26 -38.87 21.66
N GLY A 404 22.30 -38.88 20.83
CA GLY A 404 22.30 -39.45 19.49
C GLY A 404 22.27 -38.43 18.35
N PRO A 405 22.25 -38.89 17.08
CA PRO A 405 22.20 -38.03 15.91
C PRO A 405 20.90 -37.22 15.85
N ILE A 406 21.02 -35.92 15.57
CA ILE A 406 19.87 -35.03 15.39
C ILE A 406 19.24 -35.30 14.01
N ALA A 407 17.95 -35.62 14.00
CA ALA A 407 17.21 -35.84 12.75
C ALA A 407 17.07 -34.53 11.95
N PRO A 408 17.18 -34.56 10.62
CA PRO A 408 16.87 -33.40 9.78
C PRO A 408 15.42 -32.94 10.00
N TRP A 409 15.21 -31.63 10.14
CA TRP A 409 13.88 -31.05 10.25
C TRP A 409 13.27 -30.74 8.88
N ALA A 410 11.93 -30.60 8.84
CA ALA A 410 11.22 -30.19 7.64
C ALA A 410 11.51 -28.72 7.33
N THR A 411 11.83 -28.43 6.06
CA THR A 411 12.01 -27.05 5.58
C THR A 411 10.70 -26.43 5.12
N ARG A 412 9.68 -27.24 4.82
CA ARG A 412 8.35 -26.74 4.51
C ARG A 412 7.73 -26.11 5.76
N VAL A 413 7.12 -24.95 5.58
CA VAL A 413 6.43 -24.21 6.63
C VAL A 413 4.98 -24.66 6.65
N GLU A 414 4.59 -25.38 7.70
CA GLU A 414 3.25 -25.92 7.88
C GLU A 414 2.68 -25.49 9.24
N ALA A 415 1.38 -25.24 9.28
CA ALA A 415 0.65 -24.98 10.50
C ALA A 415 0.66 -26.20 11.43
N PRO A 416 0.53 -26.02 12.75
CA PRO A 416 0.35 -27.15 13.67
C PRO A 416 -0.80 -28.07 13.21
N GLY A 417 -0.52 -29.37 13.07
CA GLY A 417 -1.48 -30.35 12.56
C GLY A 417 -1.64 -30.38 11.03
N ALA A 418 -0.75 -29.72 10.27
CA ALA A 418 -0.70 -29.69 8.81
C ALA A 418 -2.00 -29.16 8.15
N SER A 419 -2.72 -28.26 8.84
CA SER A 419 -3.97 -27.69 8.33
C SER A 419 -3.77 -26.69 7.19
N ALA A 420 -2.59 -26.07 7.11
CA ALA A 420 -2.21 -25.14 6.06
C ALA A 420 -0.69 -25.14 5.85
N SER A 421 -0.22 -24.73 4.67
CA SER A 421 1.20 -24.51 4.38
C SER A 421 1.45 -23.14 3.78
N PHE A 422 2.62 -22.55 4.00
CA PHE A 422 3.00 -21.25 3.46
C PHE A 422 3.85 -21.45 2.20
N GLU A 423 3.45 -20.82 1.09
CA GLU A 423 4.17 -20.91 -0.19
C GLU A 423 5.09 -19.72 -0.44
N GLY A 424 4.76 -18.56 0.12
CA GLY A 424 5.60 -17.37 0.04
C GLY A 424 4.83 -16.06 -0.01
N LEU A 425 5.56 -15.02 -0.39
CA LEU A 425 5.03 -13.67 -0.57
C LEU A 425 4.98 -13.33 -2.06
N GLU A 426 3.91 -12.68 -2.47
CA GLU A 426 3.70 -12.18 -3.82
C GLU A 426 3.52 -10.66 -3.79
N VAL A 427 4.07 -9.98 -4.79
CA VAL A 427 3.85 -8.56 -5.03
C VAL A 427 3.16 -8.41 -6.38
N PRO A 428 2.05 -7.65 -6.48
CA PRO A 428 1.44 -7.36 -7.77
C PRO A 428 2.44 -6.75 -8.76
N MET A 429 2.25 -7.01 -10.06
CA MET A 429 3.03 -6.34 -11.09
C MET A 429 2.86 -4.83 -10.99
N GLY A 430 3.96 -4.07 -10.99
CA GLY A 430 3.96 -2.62 -10.78
C GLY A 430 4.09 -2.17 -9.32
N GLY A 431 4.18 -3.12 -8.37
CA GLY A 431 4.23 -2.83 -6.94
C GLY A 431 2.84 -2.76 -6.31
N GLY A 432 2.80 -2.46 -5.01
CA GLY A 432 1.55 -2.38 -4.26
C GLY A 432 1.62 -3.09 -2.91
N LEU A 433 0.46 -3.52 -2.42
CA LEU A 433 0.35 -4.31 -1.19
C LEU A 433 0.90 -5.73 -1.40
N VAL A 434 1.71 -6.19 -0.46
CA VAL A 434 2.26 -7.55 -0.45
C VAL A 434 1.17 -8.55 -0.07
N ARG A 435 1.15 -9.73 -0.68
CA ARG A 435 0.22 -10.82 -0.36
C ARG A 435 0.98 -12.03 0.16
N ALA A 436 0.48 -12.68 1.20
CA ALA A 436 0.93 -14.00 1.62
C ALA A 436 0.08 -15.07 0.97
N ARG A 437 0.72 -16.09 0.41
CA ARG A 437 0.07 -17.24 -0.20
C ARG A 437 0.13 -18.44 0.74
N LEU A 438 -1.05 -18.92 1.13
CA LEU A 438 -1.25 -20.09 1.99
C LEU A 438 -1.97 -21.18 1.17
N ILE A 439 -1.69 -22.46 1.45
CA ILE A 439 -2.43 -23.59 0.89
C ILE A 439 -3.20 -24.27 2.01
N ARG A 440 -4.51 -24.47 1.84
CA ARG A 440 -5.38 -25.16 2.79
C ARG A 440 -6.26 -26.16 2.05
N GLY A 441 -6.17 -27.44 2.42
CA GLY A 441 -6.96 -28.49 1.75
C GLY A 441 -6.71 -28.60 0.24
N GLY A 442 -5.57 -28.13 -0.26
CA GLY A 442 -5.25 -28.05 -1.69
C GLY A 442 -5.68 -26.76 -2.39
N GLU A 443 -6.41 -25.87 -1.71
CA GLU A 443 -6.82 -24.57 -2.25
C GLU A 443 -5.86 -23.45 -1.84
N ALA A 444 -5.60 -22.53 -2.76
CA ALA A 444 -4.78 -21.35 -2.50
C ALA A 444 -5.61 -20.25 -1.84
N LEU A 445 -5.13 -19.75 -0.70
CA LEU A 445 -5.66 -18.62 0.04
C LEU A 445 -4.65 -17.47 -0.05
N GLU A 446 -5.10 -16.30 -0.49
CA GLU A 446 -4.29 -15.07 -0.50
C GLU A 446 -4.70 -14.19 0.68
N ALA A 447 -3.71 -13.80 1.50
CA ALA A 447 -3.90 -12.84 2.58
C ALA A 447 -3.12 -11.55 2.26
N THR A 448 -3.84 -10.45 2.06
CA THR A 448 -3.21 -9.14 1.87
C THR A 448 -2.50 -8.72 3.17
N LEU A 449 -1.26 -8.25 3.07
CA LEU A 449 -0.42 -7.85 4.19
C LEU A 449 -0.35 -6.34 4.33
N PRO A 450 -0.16 -5.81 5.56
CA PRO A 450 -0.02 -4.38 5.80
C PRO A 450 1.36 -3.84 5.42
N LEU A 451 1.93 -4.35 4.33
CA LEU A 451 3.24 -4.02 3.80
C LEU A 451 3.07 -3.62 2.35
N ASP A 452 3.82 -2.62 1.91
CA ASP A 452 3.85 -2.18 0.54
C ASP A 452 5.27 -2.02 0.02
N THR A 453 5.44 -2.29 -1.27
CA THR A 453 6.73 -2.15 -1.94
C THR A 453 6.56 -1.88 -3.43
N THR A 454 7.61 -1.32 -4.02
CA THR A 454 7.82 -1.22 -5.47
C THR A 454 8.67 -2.35 -6.03
N THR A 455 9.31 -3.13 -5.16
CA THR A 455 10.16 -4.24 -5.57
C THR A 455 9.30 -5.45 -5.91
N PRO A 456 9.53 -6.11 -7.06
CA PRO A 456 8.75 -7.29 -7.44
C PRO A 456 9.05 -8.51 -6.55
N ILE A 457 10.13 -8.46 -5.77
CA ILE A 457 10.57 -9.54 -4.89
C ILE A 457 10.57 -9.00 -3.46
N VAL A 458 9.87 -9.72 -2.58
CA VAL A 458 9.89 -9.55 -1.13
C VAL A 458 10.10 -10.92 -0.53
N THR A 459 11.00 -11.00 0.45
CA THR A 459 11.24 -12.25 1.18
C THR A 459 10.46 -12.23 2.49
N GLY A 460 9.83 -13.37 2.83
CA GLY A 460 9.09 -13.54 4.07
C GLY A 460 9.66 -14.69 4.87
N ARG A 461 10.45 -14.40 5.90
CA ARG A 461 11.13 -15.42 6.71
C ARG A 461 10.23 -15.87 7.86
N PRO A 462 9.86 -17.16 7.93
CA PRO A 462 9.02 -17.66 9.01
C PRO A 462 9.75 -17.60 10.35
N VAL A 463 9.06 -17.13 11.39
CA VAL A 463 9.58 -17.09 12.76
C VAL A 463 8.95 -18.19 13.60
N ALA A 464 7.63 -18.26 13.58
CA ALA A 464 6.82 -19.22 14.32
C ALA A 464 5.46 -19.36 13.65
N TRP A 465 4.88 -20.56 13.68
CA TRP A 465 3.49 -20.80 13.31
C TRP A 465 2.75 -21.39 14.50
N THR A 466 1.82 -20.64 15.06
CA THR A 466 0.96 -21.07 16.18
C THR A 466 -0.39 -21.54 15.66
N SER A 467 -1.28 -21.97 16.56
CA SER A 467 -2.67 -22.27 16.18
C SER A 467 -3.42 -21.05 15.64
N THR A 468 -3.00 -19.83 16.02
CA THR A 468 -3.67 -18.59 15.61
C THR A 468 -3.13 -18.03 14.29
N GLY A 469 -1.83 -18.18 14.02
CA GLY A 469 -1.26 -17.65 12.78
C GLY A 469 0.25 -17.80 12.64
N LEU A 470 0.73 -17.34 11.50
CA LEU A 470 2.12 -17.35 11.07
C LEU A 470 2.75 -15.97 11.29
N SER A 471 3.84 -15.94 12.05
CA SER A 471 4.70 -14.76 12.21
C SER A 471 5.83 -14.78 11.19
N LEU A 472 5.98 -13.70 10.43
CA LEU A 472 6.99 -13.52 9.40
C LEU A 472 7.88 -12.29 9.69
N LEU A 473 9.17 -12.41 9.39
CA LEU A 473 10.07 -11.26 9.23
C LEU A 473 10.26 -10.97 7.74
N THR A 474 9.93 -9.76 7.32
CA THR A 474 10.16 -9.29 5.95
C THR A 474 11.17 -8.15 5.96
N GLY A 475 11.78 -7.85 4.81
CA GLY A 475 12.59 -6.64 4.63
C GLY A 475 11.79 -5.34 4.79
N LEU A 476 10.45 -5.41 4.87
CA LEU A 476 9.56 -4.25 5.03
C LEU A 476 9.07 -4.08 6.47
N GLY A 477 9.37 -5.04 7.35
CA GLY A 477 8.92 -5.09 8.74
C GLY A 477 8.34 -6.46 9.14
N PRO A 478 8.06 -6.65 10.43
CA PRO A 478 7.45 -7.88 10.93
C PRO A 478 5.94 -7.90 10.69
N VAL A 479 5.40 -9.06 10.35
CA VAL A 479 3.96 -9.26 10.14
C VAL A 479 3.49 -10.57 10.73
N TRP A 480 2.23 -10.57 11.14
CA TRP A 480 1.50 -11.78 11.51
C TRP A 480 0.33 -11.96 10.56
N VAL A 481 0.06 -13.21 10.17
CA VAL A 481 -1.04 -13.61 9.28
C VAL A 481 -1.83 -14.73 9.94
N ALA A 482 -3.15 -14.58 10.04
CA ALA A 482 -4.02 -15.64 10.56
C ALA A 482 -3.93 -16.90 9.69
N THR A 483 -4.02 -18.09 10.31
CA THR A 483 -3.91 -19.37 9.59
C THR A 483 -5.00 -19.57 8.54
N ASP A 484 -6.16 -18.92 8.70
CA ASP A 484 -7.25 -18.91 7.72
C ASP A 484 -7.09 -17.85 6.61
N GLY A 485 -6.04 -17.03 6.67
CA GLY A 485 -5.75 -15.95 5.71
C GLY A 485 -6.69 -14.74 5.83
N THR A 486 -7.63 -14.73 6.78
CA THR A 486 -8.65 -13.67 6.87
C THR A 486 -8.14 -12.37 7.47
N LYS A 487 -7.02 -12.42 8.20
CA LYS A 487 -6.45 -11.29 8.92
C LYS A 487 -4.94 -11.23 8.84
N ALA A 488 -4.40 -10.02 8.83
CA ALA A 488 -2.98 -9.73 8.92
C ALA A 488 -2.75 -8.43 9.72
N LYS A 489 -1.61 -8.32 10.40
CA LYS A 489 -1.20 -7.09 11.10
C LYS A 489 0.31 -6.94 11.16
N ARG A 490 0.78 -5.69 11.27
CA ARG A 490 2.16 -5.41 11.66
C ARG A 490 2.28 -5.73 13.14
N GLN A 491 3.06 -6.75 13.47
CA GLN A 491 3.27 -7.16 14.84
C GLN A 491 4.67 -7.75 14.98
N ALA A 492 5.42 -7.25 15.97
CA ALA A 492 6.68 -7.87 16.35
C ALA A 492 6.43 -9.33 16.79
N PRO A 493 7.23 -10.30 16.34
CA PRO A 493 6.96 -11.70 16.65
C PRO A 493 7.02 -11.96 18.16
N GLU A 494 5.91 -12.41 18.74
CA GLU A 494 5.83 -12.73 20.17
C GLU A 494 6.80 -13.87 20.56
N PRO A 495 7.26 -13.90 21.82
CA PRO A 495 7.98 -15.06 22.35
C PRO A 495 7.19 -16.34 22.08
N SER A 496 7.84 -17.28 21.40
CA SER A 496 7.25 -18.54 20.97
C SER A 496 8.24 -19.68 21.22
N PRO A 497 7.77 -20.93 21.35
CA PRO A 497 8.64 -22.08 21.45
C PRO A 497 9.63 -22.11 20.28
N TRP A 498 10.86 -22.49 20.57
CA TRP A 498 11.91 -22.60 19.56
C TRP A 498 11.55 -23.64 18.50
N VAL A 499 11.70 -23.26 17.24
CA VAL A 499 11.53 -24.12 16.06
C VAL A 499 12.85 -24.14 15.31
N MET A 500 13.35 -25.33 14.97
CA MET A 500 14.57 -25.45 14.15
C MET A 500 14.37 -24.78 12.78
N GLY A 501 15.36 -24.03 12.32
CA GLY A 501 15.27 -23.24 11.10
C GLY A 501 14.62 -21.85 11.29
N SER A 502 14.15 -21.53 12.49
CA SER A 502 13.68 -20.19 12.83
C SER A 502 14.86 -19.21 12.95
N PRO A 503 14.68 -17.92 12.56
CA PRO A 503 15.61 -16.85 12.89
C PRO A 503 15.59 -16.48 14.40
N ARG A 504 14.82 -17.19 15.22
CA ARG A 504 14.75 -17.01 16.68
C ARG A 504 15.76 -17.90 17.40
N SER A 505 16.39 -17.36 18.43
CA SER A 505 17.27 -18.12 19.33
C SER A 505 16.54 -19.25 20.06
N PRO A 506 17.26 -20.29 20.48
CA PRO A 506 16.69 -21.40 21.26
C PRO A 506 15.95 -21.01 22.54
N ASP A 507 16.39 -19.96 23.23
CA ASP A 507 15.73 -19.41 24.43
C ASP A 507 14.51 -18.52 24.11
N GLY A 508 14.23 -18.30 22.82
CA GLY A 508 13.11 -17.51 22.33
C GLY A 508 13.30 -15.99 22.42
N LYS A 509 14.43 -15.50 22.95
CA LYS A 509 14.59 -14.08 23.34
C LYS A 509 15.22 -13.20 22.27
N VAL A 510 15.92 -13.79 21.31
CA VAL A 510 16.67 -13.06 20.28
C VAL A 510 16.15 -13.44 18.90
N LEU A 511 16.09 -12.47 17.99
CA LEU A 511 15.77 -12.66 16.58
C LEU A 511 16.89 -12.09 15.71
N VAL A 512 17.07 -12.65 14.52
CA VAL A 512 17.98 -12.12 13.50
C VAL A 512 17.27 -11.79 12.19
N HIS A 513 17.64 -10.64 11.62
CA HIS A 513 17.22 -10.19 10.31
C HIS A 513 18.43 -9.61 9.55
N THR A 514 18.34 -9.48 8.23
CA THR A 514 19.42 -8.96 7.39
C THR A 514 18.91 -7.78 6.59
N SER A 515 19.66 -6.70 6.55
CA SER A 515 19.32 -5.49 5.79
C SER A 515 20.53 -4.91 5.09
N SER A 516 20.33 -3.84 4.32
CA SER A 516 21.43 -3.10 3.67
C SER A 516 22.45 -2.52 4.67
N LEU A 517 22.05 -2.35 5.94
CA LEU A 517 22.88 -1.79 7.01
C LEU A 517 23.77 -2.83 7.71
N GLY A 518 23.42 -4.12 7.65
CA GLY A 518 24.11 -5.18 8.37
C GLY A 518 23.20 -6.33 8.79
N VAL A 519 23.70 -7.18 9.69
CA VAL A 519 22.89 -8.21 10.35
C VAL A 519 22.22 -7.58 11.57
N VAL A 520 20.90 -7.41 11.52
CA VAL A 520 20.11 -6.85 12.61
C VAL A 520 19.79 -7.95 13.62
N VAL A 521 20.25 -7.77 14.85
CA VAL A 521 19.97 -8.67 15.98
C VAL A 521 19.06 -7.95 16.97
N LEU A 522 17.88 -8.51 17.20
CA LEU A 522 16.88 -7.99 18.11
C LEU A 522 16.89 -8.82 19.39
N GLY A 523 17.17 -8.16 20.50
CA GLY A 523 17.05 -8.73 21.83
C GLY A 523 15.69 -8.42 22.48
N PRO A 524 15.54 -8.77 23.76
CA PRO A 524 14.34 -8.46 24.54
C PRO A 524 14.11 -6.95 24.67
N GLU A 525 12.85 -6.56 24.91
CA GLU A 525 12.44 -5.17 25.18
C GLU A 525 12.76 -4.17 24.04
N GLY A 526 12.87 -4.65 22.80
CA GLY A 526 13.14 -3.79 21.63
C GLY A 526 14.59 -3.32 21.52
N LYS A 527 15.52 -3.88 22.32
CA LYS A 527 16.94 -3.62 22.15
C LYS A 527 17.40 -4.22 20.82
N ALA A 528 17.95 -3.41 19.94
CA ALA A 528 18.48 -3.87 18.66
C ALA A 528 19.94 -3.49 18.52
N SER A 529 20.70 -4.37 17.86
CA SER A 529 22.06 -4.10 17.41
C SER A 529 22.19 -4.44 15.94
N VAL A 530 23.05 -3.72 15.23
CA VAL A 530 23.39 -3.97 13.82
C VAL A 530 24.83 -4.43 13.76
N TRP A 531 25.01 -5.70 13.43
CA TRP A 531 26.32 -6.33 13.33
C TRP A 531 26.92 -6.10 11.95
N LYS A 532 28.18 -5.65 11.94
CA LYS A 532 29.00 -5.42 10.76
C LYS A 532 30.34 -6.13 10.90
N THR A 533 31.00 -6.38 9.78
CA THR A 533 32.32 -7.00 9.76
C THR A 533 33.15 -6.41 8.63
N GLY A 534 34.42 -6.13 8.88
CA GLY A 534 35.35 -5.60 7.87
C GLY A 534 35.53 -6.52 6.66
N ALA A 535 35.20 -7.81 6.81
CA ALA A 535 35.19 -8.78 5.70
C ALA A 535 34.00 -8.60 4.73
N MET A 536 33.06 -7.71 5.03
CA MET A 536 31.85 -7.49 4.23
C MET A 536 31.39 -6.03 4.33
N THR A 537 31.60 -5.24 3.27
CA THR A 537 31.25 -3.82 3.25
C THR A 537 29.83 -3.54 2.74
N SER A 538 29.26 -4.47 1.98
CA SER A 538 27.89 -4.41 1.43
C SER A 538 27.37 -5.83 1.13
N GLY A 539 26.10 -5.95 0.74
CA GLY A 539 25.49 -7.22 0.34
C GLY A 539 24.84 -8.01 1.48
N TYR A 540 24.70 -7.41 2.67
CA TYR A 540 24.12 -8.08 3.84
C TYR A 540 22.67 -8.51 3.59
N GLU A 541 21.94 -7.72 2.81
CA GLU A 541 20.59 -7.99 2.34
C GLU A 541 20.47 -9.27 1.48
N LYS A 542 21.58 -9.77 0.94
CA LYS A 542 21.63 -11.00 0.14
C LYS A 542 21.84 -12.27 0.98
N LEU A 543 22.15 -12.12 2.27
CA LEU A 543 22.30 -13.25 3.18
C LEU A 543 20.95 -13.92 3.42
N LEU A 544 20.90 -15.25 3.33
CA LEU A 544 19.67 -16.04 3.41
C LEU A 544 19.70 -16.98 4.62
N GLY A 545 18.52 -17.48 5.04
CA GLY A 545 18.42 -18.55 6.02
C GLY A 545 19.16 -18.28 7.34
N CYS A 546 19.09 -17.07 7.90
CA CYS A 546 19.85 -16.74 9.10
C CYS A 546 19.27 -17.40 10.37
N ALA A 547 20.15 -17.80 11.28
CA ALA A 547 19.84 -18.27 12.63
C ALA A 547 20.74 -17.55 13.66
N VAL A 548 20.28 -17.44 14.90
CA VAL A 548 21.00 -16.75 15.98
C VAL A 548 21.06 -17.63 17.23
N SER A 549 22.19 -17.59 17.93
CA SER A 549 22.37 -18.32 19.18
C SER A 549 21.71 -17.60 20.35
N ASN A 550 21.60 -18.29 21.49
CA ASN A 550 21.22 -17.65 22.75
C ASN A 550 22.14 -16.46 23.07
N GLY A 551 21.56 -15.41 23.63
CA GLY A 551 22.26 -14.17 24.00
C GLY A 551 22.94 -13.44 22.83
N ALA A 552 22.68 -13.84 21.58
CA ALA A 552 23.40 -13.35 20.41
C ALA A 552 24.93 -13.49 20.53
N ALA A 553 25.42 -14.65 20.98
CA ALA A 553 26.85 -14.95 20.92
C ALA A 553 27.35 -15.17 19.48
N ALA A 554 26.50 -15.73 18.62
CA ALA A 554 26.77 -15.93 17.20
C ALA A 554 25.51 -15.82 16.34
N VAL A 555 25.71 -15.44 15.08
CA VAL A 555 24.72 -15.52 14.00
C VAL A 555 25.33 -16.32 12.86
N ALA A 556 24.54 -17.19 12.22
CA ALA A 556 24.95 -17.86 11.00
C ALA A 556 23.94 -17.58 9.89
N CYS A 557 24.42 -17.31 8.69
CA CYS A 557 23.61 -17.08 7.49
C CYS A 557 24.20 -17.82 6.30
N ILE A 558 23.36 -18.17 5.32
CA ILE A 558 23.79 -18.69 4.03
C ILE A 558 24.23 -17.53 3.14
N ASP A 559 25.45 -17.64 2.63
CA ASP A 559 26.15 -16.69 1.76
C ASP A 559 26.53 -17.44 0.46
N GLY A 560 25.59 -17.46 -0.50
CA GLY A 560 25.71 -18.28 -1.70
C GLY A 560 25.72 -19.78 -1.36
N THR A 561 26.84 -20.44 -1.64
CA THR A 561 27.06 -21.88 -1.37
C THR A 561 27.82 -22.14 -0.06
N MET A 562 28.05 -21.10 0.75
CA MET A 562 28.79 -21.17 2.01
C MET A 562 27.89 -20.76 3.17
N THR A 563 28.28 -21.14 4.39
CA THR A 563 27.68 -20.60 5.62
C THR A 563 28.63 -19.56 6.20
N ARG A 564 28.19 -18.31 6.28
CA ARG A 564 28.92 -17.25 6.98
C ARG A 564 28.48 -17.21 8.44
N VAL A 565 29.45 -17.27 9.34
CA VAL A 565 29.23 -17.16 10.79
C VAL A 565 29.80 -15.84 11.27
N PHE A 566 28.99 -15.11 12.02
CA PHE A 566 29.33 -13.88 12.73
C PHE A 566 29.44 -14.22 14.22
N VAL A 567 30.53 -13.82 14.87
CA VAL A 567 30.78 -14.11 16.29
C VAL A 567 30.98 -12.80 17.02
N ASN A 568 30.16 -12.59 18.05
CA ASN A 568 30.34 -11.48 18.97
C ASN A 568 31.47 -11.83 19.95
N GLY A 569 32.58 -11.09 19.88
CA GLY A 569 33.78 -11.34 20.68
C GLY A 569 33.78 -10.70 22.06
N SER A 570 32.66 -10.06 22.46
CA SER A 570 32.54 -9.38 23.75
C SER A 570 32.39 -10.33 24.94
#